data_AF-V7IA00-F1
#
_entry.id   AF-V7IA00-F1
#
_cell.length_a   1.000
_cell.length_b   1.000
_cell.length_c   1.000
_cell.angle_alpha   90.00
_cell.angle_beta   90.00
_cell.angle_gamma   90.00
#
_symmetry.space_group_name_H-M   'P 1'
#
loop_
_entity.id
_entity.type
_entity.pdbx_description
1 polymer ?
#
loop_
_entity_poly.entity_id
_entity_poly.type
_entity_poly.pdbx_seq_one_letter_code
_entity_poly.pdbx_strand_id
1 'polypeptide(L)'
;MEKGKSDMILMVDGQDIMDRSIYFDLEHYLYKKPICIGVFGAAVYDSWSGTIHTTQYMIENKRDAEEILYLAEDYFLRMKEQGRDNIVTFSGNNDFTVINHLFNKHSIDLTFDEHFRKVDIQKEYERRFKKNIGLKNLERLFAIAREGEVMSGATLAKTFSRIMKDRDYIHRMPPDKVERILIYNEQDVVNLARIMNQWQEVSLSDVENLEGILLEEKAEKLERIRLEEEYRQSLIEYSEIEDGSLSTEHIVPFGG
;
A
#
# COMPACT_ATOMS: atom_id res chain seq x y z
N MET A 1 14.93 31.32 15.57
CA MET A 1 14.45 30.42 16.64
C MET A 1 14.52 29.02 16.06
N GLU A 2 15.45 28.20 16.54
CA GLU A 2 15.42 26.76 16.23
C GLU A 2 14.17 26.19 16.88
N LYS A 3 13.25 25.65 16.08
CA LYS A 3 12.16 24.83 16.61
C LYS A 3 12.80 23.61 17.28
N GLY A 4 12.48 23.33 18.53
CA GLY A 4 12.96 22.12 19.20
C GLY A 4 12.38 20.88 18.50
N LYS A 5 13.09 19.73 18.52
CA LYS A 5 12.62 18.46 17.95
C LYS A 5 11.16 18.10 18.35
N SER A 6 10.75 18.45 19.57
CA SER A 6 9.38 18.25 20.08
C SER A 6 8.29 19.00 19.29
N ASP A 7 8.64 20.06 18.56
CA ASP A 7 7.69 20.89 17.81
C ASP A 7 7.46 20.40 16.38
N MET A 8 8.05 19.25 15.99
CA MET A 8 7.93 18.69 14.64
C MET A 8 7.05 17.44 14.58
N ILE A 9 6.91 16.74 15.71
CA ILE A 9 6.32 15.41 15.79
C ILE A 9 4.78 15.48 15.86
N LEU A 10 4.11 14.44 15.37
CA LEU A 10 2.70 14.19 15.62
C LEU A 10 2.50 13.84 17.11
N MET A 11 1.91 14.76 17.86
CA MET A 11 1.50 14.52 19.24
C MET A 11 0.14 13.83 19.27
N VAL A 12 0.08 12.64 19.88
CA VAL A 12 -1.16 11.86 20.04
C VAL A 12 -1.64 12.03 21.48
N ASP A 13 -2.82 12.64 21.66
CA ASP A 13 -3.32 13.12 22.97
C ASP A 13 -2.30 13.95 23.76
N GLY A 14 -1.52 14.77 23.05
CA GLY A 14 -0.49 15.61 23.67
C GLY A 14 0.77 14.85 24.12
N GLN A 15 0.96 13.59 23.70
CA GLN A 15 2.15 12.80 23.97
C GLN A 15 2.93 12.51 22.68
N ASP A 16 4.26 12.53 22.77
CA ASP A 16 5.13 11.89 21.78
C ASP A 16 5.13 10.39 22.05
N ILE A 17 4.74 9.61 21.03
CA ILE A 17 4.59 8.17 21.11
C ILE A 17 5.54 7.43 20.17
N MET A 18 6.49 8.10 19.50
CA MET A 18 7.31 7.48 18.46
C MET A 18 8.08 6.24 18.97
N ASP A 19 8.77 6.36 20.10
CA ASP A 19 9.49 5.24 20.76
C ASP A 19 8.56 4.20 21.41
N ARG A 20 7.26 4.43 21.39
CA ARG A 20 6.25 3.51 21.93
C ARG A 20 5.35 2.95 20.83
N SER A 21 5.71 3.19 19.57
CA SER A 21 4.91 2.81 18.40
C SER A 21 5.55 1.68 17.61
N ILE A 22 4.67 0.80 17.13
CA ILE A 22 4.91 -0.13 16.03
C ILE A 22 4.24 0.47 14.80
N TYR A 23 5.01 0.80 13.78
CA TYR A 23 4.48 1.18 12.47
C TYR A 23 4.16 -0.09 11.70
N PHE A 24 2.95 -0.24 11.19
CA PHE A 24 2.43 -1.53 10.73
C PHE A 24 1.67 -1.40 9.41
N ASP A 25 1.93 -2.35 8.50
CA ASP A 25 1.26 -2.47 7.20
C ASP A 25 1.29 -3.93 6.73
N LEU A 26 0.25 -4.36 6.00
CA LEU A 26 0.18 -5.70 5.43
C LEU A 26 -0.04 -5.66 3.93
N GLU A 27 0.68 -6.53 3.23
CA GLU A 27 0.28 -6.94 1.89
C GLU A 27 -0.51 -8.24 1.96
N HIS A 28 -1.76 -8.24 1.53
CA HIS A 28 -2.66 -9.37 1.77
C HIS A 28 -3.43 -9.84 0.52
N TYR A 29 -3.82 -11.12 0.51
CA TYR A 29 -4.67 -11.69 -0.53
C TYR A 29 -6.09 -11.98 -0.03
N LEU A 30 -7.07 -11.38 -0.71
CA LEU A 30 -8.49 -11.55 -0.43
C LEU A 30 -9.19 -12.26 -1.60
N TYR A 31 -10.05 -13.24 -1.31
CA TYR A 31 -11.05 -13.75 -2.25
C TYR A 31 -12.34 -14.08 -1.51
N LYS A 32 -13.30 -13.15 -1.52
CA LYS A 32 -14.51 -13.10 -0.67
C LYS A 32 -14.22 -12.99 0.84
N LYS A 33 -13.18 -13.66 1.33
CA LYS A 33 -12.64 -13.59 2.70
C LYS A 33 -11.11 -13.48 2.65
N PRO A 34 -10.45 -13.03 3.73
CA PRO A 34 -8.99 -13.09 3.83
C PRO A 34 -8.45 -14.50 3.67
N ILE A 35 -7.45 -14.67 2.80
CA ILE A 35 -6.82 -15.97 2.53
C ILE A 35 -5.46 -16.05 3.22
N CYS A 36 -4.61 -15.05 3.04
CA CYS A 36 -3.29 -15.00 3.64
C CYS A 36 -2.78 -13.56 3.74
N ILE A 37 -1.82 -13.38 4.66
CA ILE A 37 -0.88 -12.28 4.64
C ILE A 37 0.25 -12.69 3.69
N GLY A 38 0.45 -11.91 2.63
CA GLY A 38 1.52 -12.08 1.67
C GLY A 38 2.85 -11.51 2.19
N VAL A 39 2.79 -10.31 2.77
CA VAL A 39 3.90 -9.69 3.50
C VAL A 39 3.36 -9.11 4.80
N PHE A 40 4.01 -9.46 5.90
CA PHE A 40 3.91 -8.74 7.16
C PHE A 40 5.01 -7.67 7.19
N GLY A 41 4.63 -6.41 7.37
CA GLY A 41 5.57 -5.31 7.51
C GLY A 41 5.40 -4.61 8.85
N ALA A 42 6.50 -4.41 9.57
CA ALA A 42 6.53 -3.58 10.75
C ALA A 42 7.82 -2.76 10.86
N ALA A 43 7.75 -1.61 11.53
CA ALA A 43 8.91 -0.84 11.91
C ALA A 43 8.78 -0.25 13.32
N VAL A 44 9.92 0.03 13.94
CA VAL A 44 10.01 0.74 15.23
C VAL A 44 11.06 1.83 15.16
N TYR A 45 10.79 2.96 15.80
CA TYR A 45 11.76 4.04 15.95
C TYR A 45 12.59 3.85 17.23
N ASP A 46 13.90 4.11 17.13
CA ASP A 46 14.81 4.23 18.26
C ASP A 46 15.30 5.67 18.34
N SER A 47 14.80 6.43 19.31
CA SER A 47 15.23 7.82 19.51
C SER A 47 16.67 7.98 19.97
N TRP A 48 17.28 6.95 20.58
CA TRP A 48 18.66 7.03 21.06
C TRP A 48 19.63 7.07 19.89
N SER A 49 19.46 6.18 18.91
CA SER A 49 20.24 6.16 17.67
C SER A 49 19.67 7.09 16.58
N GLY A 50 18.39 7.44 16.67
CA GLY A 50 17.65 8.14 15.62
C GLY A 50 17.32 7.25 14.41
N THR A 51 17.33 5.93 14.56
CA THR A 51 17.14 4.97 13.46
C THR A 51 15.76 4.33 13.47
N ILE A 52 15.29 3.91 12.29
CA ILE A 52 14.07 3.12 12.13
C ILE A 52 14.51 1.68 11.83
N HIS A 53 14.03 0.72 12.62
CA HIS A 53 14.30 -0.70 12.43
C HIS A 53 13.08 -1.38 11.84
N THR A 54 13.26 -2.09 10.73
CA THR A 54 12.20 -2.78 10.00
C THR A 54 12.22 -4.28 10.29
N THR A 55 11.06 -4.92 10.24
CA THR A 55 10.88 -6.37 10.29
C THR A 55 9.87 -6.75 9.24
N GLN A 56 10.25 -7.66 8.35
CA GLN A 56 9.38 -8.14 7.28
C GLN A 56 9.39 -9.65 7.19
N TYR A 57 8.21 -10.24 7.00
CA TYR A 57 8.06 -11.66 6.68
C TYR A 57 7.25 -11.77 5.40
N MET A 58 7.73 -12.52 4.42
CA MET A 58 7.03 -12.76 3.16
C MET A 58 6.83 -14.26 2.98
N ILE A 59 5.62 -14.65 2.56
CA ILE A 59 5.33 -16.05 2.27
C ILE A 59 6.00 -16.47 0.96
N GLU A 60 6.59 -17.65 0.93
CA GLU A 60 7.15 -18.26 -0.27
C GLU A 60 6.22 -19.34 -0.83
N ASN A 61 5.39 -19.92 0.03
CA ASN A 61 4.41 -20.95 -0.33
C ASN A 61 3.21 -20.96 0.64
N LYS A 62 2.28 -21.90 0.42
CA LYS A 62 1.04 -22.02 1.24
C LYS A 62 1.29 -22.37 2.71
N ARG A 63 2.36 -23.11 3.05
CA ARG A 63 2.69 -23.48 4.43
C ARG A 63 3.04 -22.22 5.24
N ASP A 64 3.84 -21.35 4.64
CA ASP A 64 4.31 -20.12 5.28
C ASP A 64 3.16 -19.16 5.59
N ALA A 65 2.03 -19.27 4.87
CA ALA A 65 0.84 -18.46 5.12
C ALA A 65 0.20 -18.71 6.50
N GLU A 66 0.46 -19.86 7.11
CA GLU A 66 0.10 -20.14 8.51
C GLU A 66 1.24 -19.72 9.45
N GLU A 67 2.49 -20.04 9.11
CA GLU A 67 3.67 -19.72 9.92
C GLU A 67 3.83 -18.20 10.16
N ILE A 68 3.55 -17.38 9.15
CA ILE A 68 3.62 -15.92 9.25
C ILE A 68 2.67 -15.35 10.32
N LEU A 69 1.57 -16.04 10.63
CA LEU A 69 0.63 -15.60 11.66
C LEU A 69 1.24 -15.73 13.06
N TYR A 70 1.94 -16.84 13.32
CA TYR A 70 2.66 -17.04 14.58
C TYR A 70 3.87 -16.11 14.69
N LEU A 71 4.57 -15.86 13.58
CA LEU A 71 5.66 -14.86 13.55
C LEU A 71 5.15 -13.45 13.85
N ALA A 72 3.97 -13.09 13.33
CA ALA A 72 3.33 -11.81 13.61
C ALA A 72 2.88 -11.72 15.09
N GLU A 73 2.26 -12.77 15.63
CA GLU A 73 1.91 -12.84 17.05
C GLU A 73 3.13 -12.65 17.96
N ASP A 74 4.19 -13.45 17.78
CA ASP A 74 5.44 -13.33 18.55
C ASP A 74 6.02 -11.92 18.45
N TYR A 75 6.04 -11.35 17.24
CA TYR A 75 6.52 -9.99 17.02
C TYR A 75 5.75 -8.98 17.88
N PHE A 76 4.41 -8.98 17.80
CA PHE A 76 3.59 -8.04 18.56
C PHE A 76 3.75 -8.22 20.07
N LEU A 77 3.77 -9.46 20.56
CA LEU A 77 3.97 -9.75 21.99
C LEU A 77 5.34 -9.27 22.48
N ARG A 78 6.43 -9.57 21.77
CA ARG A 78 7.77 -9.07 22.11
C ARG A 78 7.85 -7.55 22.06
N MET A 79 7.28 -6.91 21.04
CA MET A 79 7.28 -5.45 20.97
C MET A 79 6.50 -4.84 22.14
N LYS A 80 5.39 -5.47 22.55
CA LYS A 80 4.62 -5.05 23.72
C LYS A 80 5.43 -5.15 25.01
N GLU A 81 6.17 -6.24 25.21
CA GLU A 81 7.09 -6.43 26.34
C GLU A 81 8.20 -5.36 26.37
N GLN A 82 8.63 -4.90 25.19
CA GLN A 82 9.60 -3.81 25.04
C GLN A 82 8.98 -2.41 25.24
N GLY A 83 7.72 -2.32 25.66
CA GLY A 83 7.04 -1.05 25.95
C GLY A 83 6.41 -0.38 24.73
N ARG A 84 6.31 -1.06 23.58
CA ARG A 84 5.58 -0.56 22.41
C ARG A 84 4.09 -0.83 22.61
N ASP A 85 3.35 0.18 23.03
CA ASP A 85 1.93 0.07 23.34
C ASP A 85 1.01 0.75 22.32
N ASN A 86 1.56 1.26 21.22
CA ASN A 86 0.82 1.85 20.12
C ASN A 86 1.09 1.08 18.82
N ILE A 87 0.05 0.94 17.99
CA ILE A 87 0.18 0.50 16.59
C ILE A 87 -0.25 1.65 15.71
N VAL A 88 0.66 2.12 14.87
CA VAL A 88 0.48 3.19 13.90
C VAL A 88 0.29 2.57 12.53
N THR A 89 -0.77 2.97 11.84
CA THR A 89 -1.12 2.50 10.48
C THR A 89 -1.53 3.66 9.59
N PHE A 90 -1.66 3.43 8.29
CA PHE A 90 -2.36 4.33 7.38
C PHE A 90 -3.62 3.63 6.86
N SER A 91 -4.81 4.09 7.24
CA SER A 91 -6.07 3.44 6.86
C SER A 91 -6.17 1.97 7.32
N GLY A 92 -5.58 1.64 8.47
CA GLY A 92 -5.31 0.26 8.91
C GLY A 92 -6.54 -0.60 9.26
N ASN A 93 -7.77 -0.09 9.12
CA ASN A 93 -8.99 -0.88 9.34
C ASN A 93 -9.01 -2.17 8.51
N ASN A 94 -8.51 -2.12 7.28
CA ASN A 94 -8.43 -3.29 6.40
C ASN A 94 -7.42 -4.32 6.92
N ASP A 95 -6.22 -3.87 7.29
CA ASP A 95 -5.16 -4.74 7.81
C ASP A 95 -5.59 -5.43 9.09
N PHE A 96 -6.18 -4.68 10.04
CA PHE A 96 -6.73 -5.26 11.26
C PHE A 96 -7.84 -6.27 10.98
N THR A 97 -8.73 -5.99 10.02
CA THR A 97 -9.78 -6.93 9.63
C THR A 97 -9.19 -8.23 9.08
N VAL A 98 -8.14 -8.13 8.27
CA VAL A 98 -7.45 -9.29 7.69
C VAL A 98 -6.74 -10.12 8.74
N ILE A 99 -5.87 -9.51 9.55
CA ILE A 99 -5.09 -10.24 10.54
C ILE A 99 -5.98 -10.83 11.64
N ASN A 100 -6.99 -10.10 12.13
CA ASN A 100 -7.94 -10.62 13.10
C ASN A 100 -8.73 -11.80 12.54
N HIS A 101 -9.14 -11.74 11.27
CA HIS A 101 -9.84 -12.87 10.65
C HIS A 101 -8.94 -14.12 10.61
N LEU A 102 -7.67 -13.95 10.24
CA LEU A 102 -6.72 -15.06 10.13
C LEU A 102 -6.34 -15.60 11.50
N PHE A 103 -6.09 -14.75 12.50
CA PHE A 103 -5.82 -15.16 13.88
C PHE A 103 -6.98 -15.98 14.45
N ASN A 104 -8.21 -15.48 14.34
CA ASN A 104 -9.40 -16.21 14.79
C ASN A 104 -9.53 -17.58 14.10
N LYS A 105 -9.27 -17.64 12.79
CA LYS A 105 -9.34 -18.88 12.02
C LYS A 105 -8.28 -19.91 12.46
N HIS A 106 -7.11 -19.45 12.91
CA HIS A 106 -6.00 -20.29 13.35
C HIS A 106 -5.89 -20.41 14.87
N SER A 107 -6.92 -19.96 15.62
CA SER A 107 -6.96 -20.01 17.10
C SER A 107 -5.78 -19.33 17.79
N ILE A 108 -5.31 -18.22 17.22
CA ILE A 108 -4.29 -17.33 17.79
C ILE A 108 -5.00 -16.32 18.71
N ASP A 109 -4.61 -16.29 19.98
CA ASP A 109 -5.27 -15.49 21.02
C ASP A 109 -4.53 -14.16 21.23
N LEU A 110 -4.69 -13.27 20.24
CA LEU A 110 -4.15 -11.90 20.30
C LEU A 110 -5.22 -10.90 19.87
N THR A 111 -5.75 -10.15 20.84
CA THR A 111 -6.74 -9.10 20.60
C THR A 111 -6.07 -7.73 20.59
N PHE A 112 -5.85 -7.15 19.40
CA PHE A 112 -5.13 -5.87 19.29
C PHE A 112 -5.71 -4.73 20.14
N ASP A 113 -7.04 -4.65 20.27
CA ASP A 113 -7.70 -3.59 21.06
C ASP A 113 -7.48 -3.72 22.58
N GLU A 114 -7.10 -4.90 23.07
CA GLU A 114 -6.77 -5.14 24.47
C GLU A 114 -5.32 -4.78 24.79
N HIS A 115 -4.42 -4.92 23.80
CA HIS A 115 -2.98 -4.77 24.01
C HIS A 115 -2.42 -3.44 23.49
N PHE A 116 -3.03 -2.83 22.48
CA PHE A 116 -2.47 -1.69 21.77
C PHE A 116 -3.47 -0.57 21.57
N ARG A 117 -2.98 0.65 21.76
CA ARG A 117 -3.64 1.84 21.23
C ARG A 117 -3.43 1.91 19.73
N LYS A 118 -4.51 1.98 18.95
CA LYS A 118 -4.44 2.14 17.50
C LYS A 118 -4.40 3.62 17.12
N VAL A 119 -3.45 3.99 16.26
CA VAL A 119 -3.29 5.33 15.70
C VAL A 119 -3.33 5.22 14.17
N ASP A 120 -4.20 5.99 13.53
CA ASP A 120 -4.39 5.96 12.09
C ASP A 120 -4.04 7.32 11.49
N ILE A 121 -2.90 7.38 10.79
CA ILE A 121 -2.34 8.61 10.24
C ILE A 121 -3.30 9.29 9.24
N GLN A 122 -4.12 8.53 8.52
CA GLN A 122 -5.13 9.12 7.62
C GLN A 122 -6.18 9.90 8.42
N LYS A 123 -6.64 9.35 9.55
CA LYS A 123 -7.61 10.02 10.43
C LYS A 123 -7.01 11.24 11.13
N GLU A 124 -5.74 11.16 11.51
CA GLU A 124 -4.98 12.31 12.06
C GLU A 124 -4.92 13.46 11.04
N TYR A 125 -4.63 13.14 9.78
CA TYR A 125 -4.60 14.10 8.68
C TYR A 125 -5.99 14.71 8.43
N GLU A 126 -7.02 13.87 8.32
CA GLU A 126 -8.41 14.30 8.13
C GLU A 126 -8.87 15.21 9.27
N ARG A 127 -8.49 14.92 10.51
CA ARG A 127 -8.85 15.77 11.65
C ARG A 127 -8.23 17.16 11.52
N ARG A 128 -6.95 17.24 11.11
CA ARG A 128 -6.17 18.47 11.01
C ARG A 128 -6.62 19.33 9.82
N PHE A 129 -6.78 18.73 8.64
CA PHE A 129 -7.00 19.47 7.39
C PHE A 129 -8.41 19.36 6.81
N LYS A 130 -9.29 18.52 7.40
CA LYS A 130 -10.66 18.26 6.93
C LYS A 130 -10.74 17.75 5.49
N LYS A 131 -9.71 17.03 5.06
CA LYS A 131 -9.53 16.51 3.70
C LYS A 131 -9.10 15.04 3.77
N ASN A 132 -9.54 14.23 2.80
CA ASN A 132 -9.05 12.86 2.65
C ASN A 132 -7.76 12.86 1.80
N ILE A 133 -6.88 11.90 2.08
CA ILE A 133 -5.63 11.73 1.33
C ILE A 133 -5.27 10.24 1.27
N GLY A 134 -4.53 9.84 0.24
CA GLY A 134 -3.86 8.53 0.17
C GLY A 134 -2.38 8.64 0.56
N LEU A 135 -1.77 7.53 1.01
CA LEU A 135 -0.41 7.53 1.56
C LEU A 135 0.61 8.18 0.62
N LYS A 136 0.56 7.86 -0.67
CA LYS A 136 1.46 8.42 -1.69
C LYS A 136 1.41 9.94 -1.80
N ASN A 137 0.20 10.52 -1.71
CA ASN A 137 0.06 11.96 -1.75
C ASN A 137 0.46 12.59 -0.42
N LEU A 138 0.26 11.88 0.70
CA LEU A 138 0.74 12.31 2.00
C LEU A 138 2.28 12.35 2.02
N GLU A 139 2.94 11.32 1.51
CA GLU A 139 4.41 11.29 1.35
C GLU A 139 4.91 12.43 0.47
N ARG A 140 4.22 12.75 -0.64
CA ARG A 140 4.52 13.93 -1.47
C ARG A 140 4.46 15.23 -0.65
N LEU A 141 3.47 15.40 0.24
CA LEU A 141 3.39 16.58 1.12
C LEU A 141 4.60 16.69 2.05
N PHE A 142 5.09 15.57 2.56
CA PHE A 142 6.27 15.52 3.43
C PHE A 142 7.60 15.42 2.66
N ALA A 143 7.58 15.60 1.34
CA ALA A 143 8.75 15.48 0.46
C ALA A 143 9.52 14.14 0.64
N ILE A 144 8.79 13.07 0.95
CA ILE A 144 9.35 11.73 1.10
C ILE A 144 9.42 11.08 -0.29
N ALA A 145 10.64 10.83 -0.75
CA ALA A 145 10.87 10.10 -2.00
C ALA A 145 10.66 8.60 -1.80
N ARG A 146 10.06 7.95 -2.80
CA ARG A 146 10.00 6.49 -2.90
C ARG A 146 11.08 5.94 -3.82
N GLU A 147 11.62 4.79 -3.44
CA GLU A 147 12.51 3.97 -4.27
C GLU A 147 11.70 2.89 -4.99
N GLY A 148 12.05 2.60 -6.25
CA GLY A 148 11.44 1.53 -7.04
C GLY A 148 10.14 1.90 -7.76
N GLU A 149 9.69 0.99 -8.63
CA GLU A 149 8.46 1.17 -9.41
C GLU A 149 7.20 1.04 -8.55
N VAL A 150 6.17 1.79 -8.92
CA VAL A 150 4.86 1.73 -8.28
C VAL A 150 4.22 0.35 -8.50
N MET A 151 4.11 -0.43 -7.43
CA MET A 151 3.29 -1.63 -7.39
C MET A 151 1.83 -1.28 -7.08
N SER A 152 0.91 -2.03 -7.67
CA SER A 152 -0.52 -1.96 -7.33
C SER A 152 -0.89 -3.14 -6.42
N GLY A 153 -1.79 -2.92 -5.47
CA GLY A 153 -2.34 -3.98 -4.62
C GLY A 153 -2.97 -5.13 -5.44
N ALA A 154 -3.51 -4.84 -6.62
CA ALA A 154 -4.02 -5.88 -7.53
C ALA A 154 -2.90 -6.78 -8.08
N THR A 155 -1.72 -6.23 -8.38
CA THR A 155 -0.54 -6.99 -8.82
C THR A 155 -0.01 -7.86 -7.67
N LEU A 156 0.01 -7.32 -6.46
CA LEU A 156 0.42 -8.01 -5.24
C LEU A 156 -0.53 -9.18 -4.94
N ALA A 157 -1.84 -8.92 -4.90
CA ALA A 157 -2.87 -9.96 -4.71
C ALA A 157 -2.80 -11.08 -5.76
N LYS A 158 -2.55 -10.76 -7.04
CA LYS A 158 -2.34 -11.77 -8.10
C LYS A 158 -1.08 -12.59 -7.85
N THR A 159 -0.03 -11.98 -7.34
CA THR A 159 1.24 -12.65 -7.02
C THR A 159 1.04 -13.63 -5.86
N PHE A 160 0.46 -13.19 -4.75
CA PHE A 160 0.15 -14.07 -3.61
C PHE A 160 -0.86 -15.16 -3.97
N SER A 161 -1.85 -14.88 -4.83
CA SER A 161 -2.76 -15.91 -5.34
C SER A 161 -2.02 -17.04 -6.06
N ARG A 162 -0.94 -16.73 -6.79
CA ARG A 162 -0.12 -17.75 -7.47
C ARG A 162 0.73 -18.53 -6.45
N ILE A 163 1.38 -17.83 -5.51
CA ILE A 163 2.14 -18.46 -4.41
C ILE A 163 1.26 -19.46 -3.63
N MET A 164 0.03 -19.08 -3.33
CA MET A 164 -0.91 -19.95 -2.60
C MET A 164 -1.38 -21.19 -3.38
N LYS A 165 -1.27 -21.18 -4.71
CA LYS A 165 -1.70 -22.29 -5.59
C LYS A 165 -0.55 -23.19 -6.01
N ASP A 166 0.67 -22.67 -5.98
CA ASP A 166 1.83 -23.28 -6.61
C ASP A 166 3.06 -23.07 -5.73
N ARG A 167 3.41 -24.12 -4.99
CA ARG A 167 4.49 -24.12 -3.99
C ARG A 167 5.86 -23.74 -4.54
N ASP A 168 6.07 -23.97 -5.84
CA ASP A 168 7.35 -23.77 -6.52
C ASP A 168 7.34 -22.44 -7.33
N TYR A 169 6.27 -21.65 -7.26
CA TYR A 169 6.12 -20.40 -8.02
C TYR A 169 7.17 -19.36 -7.63
N ILE A 170 7.52 -19.28 -6.33
CA ILE A 170 8.52 -18.33 -5.83
C ILE A 170 9.88 -18.51 -6.50
N HIS A 171 10.30 -19.77 -6.74
CA HIS A 171 11.57 -20.10 -7.39
C HIS A 171 11.58 -19.79 -8.89
N ARG A 172 10.41 -19.59 -9.50
CA ARG A 172 10.26 -19.16 -10.90
C ARG A 172 10.00 -17.66 -11.02
N MET A 173 9.85 -16.97 -9.90
CA MET A 173 9.68 -15.53 -9.88
C MET A 173 11.02 -14.86 -10.18
N PRO A 174 11.04 -13.80 -11.02
CA PRO A 174 12.23 -12.97 -11.16
C PRO A 174 12.67 -12.44 -9.78
N PRO A 175 13.96 -12.57 -9.39
CA PRO A 175 14.43 -12.16 -8.07
C PRO A 175 14.14 -10.69 -7.74
N ASP A 176 14.27 -9.81 -8.73
CA ASP A 176 13.95 -8.38 -8.64
C ASP A 176 12.48 -8.10 -8.27
N LYS A 177 11.58 -9.05 -8.56
CA LYS A 177 10.17 -8.90 -8.20
C LYS A 177 9.94 -9.13 -6.71
N VAL A 178 10.65 -10.06 -6.08
CA VAL A 178 10.58 -10.28 -4.62
C VAL A 178 11.14 -9.05 -3.91
N GLU A 179 12.31 -8.58 -4.33
CA GLU A 179 12.94 -7.37 -3.80
C GLU A 179 12.01 -6.15 -3.91
N ARG A 180 11.38 -5.91 -5.07
CA ARG A 180 10.42 -4.82 -5.24
C ARG A 180 9.23 -4.90 -4.29
N ILE A 181 8.73 -6.10 -3.98
CA ILE A 181 7.63 -6.29 -3.04
C ILE A 181 8.07 -5.90 -1.62
N LEU A 182 9.25 -6.37 -1.20
CA LEU A 182 9.80 -6.07 0.12
C LEU A 182 10.12 -4.57 0.26
N ILE A 183 10.79 -3.98 -0.72
CA ILE A 183 11.09 -2.53 -0.76
C ILE A 183 9.80 -1.69 -0.73
N TYR A 184 8.74 -2.12 -1.43
CA TYR A 184 7.46 -1.43 -1.41
C TYR A 184 6.86 -1.40 0.00
N ASN A 185 6.73 -2.56 0.65
CA ASN A 185 6.15 -2.67 1.99
C ASN A 185 7.06 -2.04 3.07
N GLU A 186 8.38 -2.12 2.90
CA GLU A 186 9.34 -1.49 3.82
C GLU A 186 9.15 0.02 3.84
N GLN A 187 9.05 0.63 2.65
CA GLN A 187 8.79 2.05 2.53
C GLN A 187 7.47 2.44 3.16
N ASP A 188 6.41 1.65 2.97
CA ASP A 188 5.10 1.94 3.57
C ASP A 188 5.22 2.06 5.09
N VAL A 189 5.89 1.13 5.79
CA VAL A 189 6.04 1.21 7.26
C VAL A 189 7.06 2.26 7.72
N VAL A 190 8.17 2.44 7.01
CA VAL A 190 9.20 3.45 7.34
C VAL A 190 8.64 4.86 7.17
N ASN A 191 7.85 5.06 6.12
CA ASN A 191 7.30 6.38 5.81
C ASN A 191 6.26 6.81 6.85
N LEU A 192 5.53 5.89 7.50
CA LEU A 192 4.67 6.25 8.64
C LEU A 192 5.48 6.92 9.76
N ALA A 193 6.65 6.39 10.09
CA ALA A 193 7.54 6.96 11.10
C ALA A 193 8.08 8.34 10.68
N ARG A 194 8.51 8.47 9.43
CA ARG A 194 8.99 9.75 8.86
C ARG A 194 7.90 10.83 8.88
N ILE A 195 6.69 10.48 8.43
CA ILE A 195 5.52 11.36 8.45
C ILE A 195 5.23 11.83 9.88
N MET A 196 5.21 10.91 10.85
CA MET A 196 5.00 11.29 12.24
C MET A 196 6.08 12.24 12.76
N ASN A 197 7.34 12.00 12.41
CA ASN A 197 8.46 12.82 12.86
C ASN A 197 8.45 14.25 12.27
N GLN A 198 7.81 14.44 11.11
CA GLN A 198 7.78 15.70 10.36
C GLN A 198 6.41 16.37 10.36
N TRP A 199 5.45 15.89 11.13
CA TRP A 199 4.03 16.27 11.09
C TRP A 199 3.74 17.78 11.06
N GLN A 200 4.55 18.59 11.75
CA GLN A 200 4.35 20.05 11.83
C GLN A 200 4.98 20.84 10.68
N GLU A 201 5.69 20.18 9.76
CA GLU A 201 6.27 20.79 8.57
C GLU A 201 5.21 21.12 7.51
N VAL A 202 4.08 20.40 7.50
CA VAL A 202 3.01 20.61 6.53
C VAL A 202 1.98 21.62 7.04
N SER A 203 1.78 22.66 6.24
CA SER A 203 0.77 23.71 6.43
C SER A 203 -0.48 23.48 5.59
N LEU A 204 -1.54 24.24 5.85
CA LEU A 204 -2.76 24.20 5.03
C LEU A 204 -2.48 24.66 3.58
N SER A 205 -1.57 25.62 3.39
CA SER A 205 -1.21 26.10 2.05
C SER A 205 -0.53 24.99 1.23
N ASP A 206 0.30 24.16 1.85
CA ASP A 206 0.94 23.02 1.16
C ASP A 206 -0.11 22.01 0.69
N VAL A 207 -1.11 21.76 1.52
CA VAL A 207 -2.25 20.89 1.18
C VAL A 207 -3.05 21.45 0.01
N GLU A 208 -3.38 22.74 0.02
CA GLU A 208 -4.11 23.41 -1.07
C GLU A 208 -3.31 23.41 -2.38
N ASN A 209 -2.00 23.65 -2.30
CA ASN A 209 -1.10 23.58 -3.46
C ASN A 209 -1.09 22.17 -4.06
N LEU A 210 -0.97 21.12 -3.24
CA LEU A 210 -0.99 19.75 -3.73
C LEU A 210 -2.34 19.40 -4.37
N GLU A 211 -3.47 19.84 -3.81
CA GLU A 211 -4.78 19.62 -4.43
C GLU A 211 -4.88 20.25 -5.81
N GLY A 212 -4.36 21.47 -5.98
CA GLY A 212 -4.28 22.13 -7.29
C GLY A 212 -3.49 21.28 -8.30
N ILE A 213 -2.32 20.80 -7.91
CA ILE A 213 -1.48 19.92 -8.74
C ILE A 213 -2.23 18.61 -9.08
N LEU A 214 -2.86 17.97 -8.10
CA LEU A 214 -3.59 16.72 -8.32
C LEU A 214 -4.81 16.87 -9.24
N LEU A 215 -5.47 18.03 -9.19
CA LEU A 215 -6.59 18.35 -10.09
C LEU A 215 -6.10 18.51 -11.53
N GLU A 216 -4.96 19.19 -11.73
CA GLU A 216 -4.33 19.34 -13.04
C GLU A 216 -3.86 17.99 -13.60
N GLU A 217 -3.12 17.21 -12.80
CA GLU A 217 -2.68 15.84 -13.17
C GLU A 217 -3.87 14.94 -13.58
N LYS A 218 -4.98 15.05 -12.85
CA LYS A 218 -6.20 14.30 -13.17
C LYS A 218 -6.84 14.75 -14.48
N ALA A 219 -6.89 16.06 -14.75
CA ALA A 219 -7.43 16.60 -15.98
C ALA A 219 -6.59 16.16 -17.20
N GLU A 220 -5.27 16.24 -17.10
CA GLU A 220 -4.36 15.78 -18.15
C GLU A 220 -4.51 14.27 -18.42
N LYS A 221 -4.64 13.47 -17.36
CA LYS A 221 -4.84 12.03 -17.50
C LYS A 221 -6.16 11.70 -18.21
N LEU A 222 -7.24 12.40 -17.89
CA LEU A 222 -8.54 12.22 -18.53
C LEU A 222 -8.49 12.60 -20.01
N GLU A 223 -7.83 13.71 -20.36
CA GLU A 223 -7.68 14.12 -21.75
C GLU A 223 -6.84 13.12 -22.56
N ARG A 224 -5.77 12.57 -21.97
CA ARG A 224 -4.98 11.50 -22.60
C ARG A 224 -5.81 10.26 -22.89
N ILE A 225 -6.61 9.80 -21.93
CA ILE A 225 -7.51 8.65 -22.11
C ILE A 225 -8.51 8.92 -23.23
N ARG A 226 -9.09 10.14 -23.27
CA ARG A 226 -10.02 10.56 -24.33
C ARG A 226 -9.38 10.48 -25.71
N LEU A 227 -8.17 11.04 -25.88
CA LEU A 227 -7.43 10.99 -27.14
C LEU A 227 -7.07 9.56 -27.55
N GLU A 228 -6.68 8.70 -26.60
CA GLU A 228 -6.39 7.29 -26.86
C GLU A 228 -7.65 6.51 -27.30
N GLU A 229 -8.81 6.82 -26.73
CA GLU A 229 -10.10 6.24 -27.14
C GLU A 229 -10.52 6.72 -28.53
N GLU A 230 -10.42 8.03 -28.80
CA GLU A 230 -10.70 8.60 -30.13
C GLU A 230 -9.80 7.98 -31.22
N TYR A 231 -8.50 7.81 -30.93
CA TYR A 231 -7.56 7.14 -31.84
C TYR A 231 -7.90 5.65 -32.04
N ARG A 232 -8.31 4.95 -30.97
CA ARG A 232 -8.72 3.54 -31.08
C ARG A 232 -9.98 3.38 -31.92
N GLN A 233 -10.96 4.28 -31.77
CA GLN A 233 -12.19 4.26 -32.55
C GLN A 233 -11.91 4.52 -34.03
N SER A 234 -11.03 5.48 -34.36
CA SER A 234 -10.67 5.73 -35.76
C SER A 234 -10.00 4.51 -36.40
N LEU A 235 -9.12 3.80 -35.68
CA LEU A 235 -8.52 2.55 -36.18
C LEU A 235 -9.56 1.46 -36.45
N ILE A 236 -10.60 1.34 -35.62
CA ILE A 236 -11.70 0.39 -35.84
C ILE A 236 -12.49 0.77 -37.09
N GLU A 237 -12.87 2.05 -37.23
CA GLU A 237 -13.61 2.55 -38.38
C GLU A 237 -12.83 2.34 -39.70
N TYR A 238 -11.51 2.59 -39.70
CA TYR A 238 -10.66 2.30 -40.87
C TYR A 238 -10.64 0.81 -41.22
N SER A 239 -10.60 -0.09 -40.22
CA SER A 239 -10.60 -1.54 -40.47
C SER A 239 -11.93 -2.08 -41.01
N GLU A 240 -13.07 -1.52 -40.56
CA GLU A 240 -14.40 -1.92 -41.05
C GLU A 240 -14.67 -1.44 -42.49
N ILE A 241 -14.08 -0.30 -42.89
CA ILE A 241 -14.14 0.19 -44.27
C ILE A 241 -13.36 -0.73 -45.23
N GLU A 242 -12.21 -1.26 -44.82
CA GLU A 242 -11.43 -2.20 -45.64
C GLU A 242 -12.19 -3.54 -45.85
N ASP A 243 -12.79 -4.10 -44.79
CA ASP A 243 -13.54 -5.36 -44.88
C ASP A 243 -14.88 -5.23 -45.65
N GLY A 244 -15.54 -4.07 -45.61
CA GLY A 244 -16.78 -3.81 -46.35
C GLY A 244 -16.62 -3.62 -47.86
N SER A 245 -15.39 -3.43 -48.35
CA SER A 245 -15.10 -3.16 -49.77
C SER A 245 -14.93 -4.42 -50.64
N LEU A 246 -14.97 -5.62 -50.05
CA LEU A 246 -14.73 -6.91 -50.73
C LEU A 246 -16.00 -7.64 -51.24
N SER A 247 -17.19 -7.03 -51.18
CA SER A 247 -18.45 -7.70 -51.56
C SER A 247 -19.22 -7.04 -52.71
N THR A 248 -18.56 -6.58 -53.77
CA THR A 248 -19.24 -6.33 -55.06
C THR A 248 -18.32 -6.53 -56.26
N GLU A 249 -18.02 -7.78 -56.63
CA GLU A 249 -17.75 -8.10 -58.03
C GLU A 249 -18.70 -9.18 -58.52
N HIS A 250 -19.61 -8.75 -59.39
CA HIS A 250 -20.46 -9.60 -60.21
C HIS A 250 -19.62 -10.58 -61.02
N ILE A 251 -19.69 -11.87 -60.67
CA ILE A 251 -19.23 -12.95 -61.55
C ILE A 251 -20.28 -13.12 -62.65
N VAL A 252 -19.94 -12.65 -63.85
CA VAL A 252 -20.68 -12.89 -65.10
C VAL A 252 -20.52 -14.38 -65.47
N PRO A 253 -21.59 -15.14 -65.78
CA PRO A 253 -21.45 -16.54 -66.12
C PRO A 253 -21.01 -16.70 -67.58
N PHE A 254 -19.89 -17.39 -67.80
CA PHE A 254 -19.53 -17.92 -69.12
C PHE A 254 -19.85 -19.42 -69.18
N GLY A 255 -20.92 -19.73 -69.93
CA GLY A 255 -20.99 -20.79 -70.94
C GLY A 255 -20.79 -22.26 -70.56
N GLY A 256 -21.91 -22.98 -70.55
CA GLY A 256 -22.05 -24.39 -70.91
C GLY A 256 -23.44 -24.62 -71.49
#